data_AF-A0A4Q7ZPB9-F1
#
_entry.id   AF-A0A4Q7ZPB9-F1
#
_cell.length_a   1.000
_cell.length_b   1.000
_cell.length_c   1.000
_cell.angle_alpha   90.00
_cell.angle_beta   90.00
_cell.angle_gamma   90.00
#
_symmetry.space_group_name_H-M   'P 1'
#
loop_
_entity.id
_entity.type
_entity.pdbx_description
1 polymer ?
#
loop_
_entity_poly.entity_id
_entity_poly.type
_entity_poly.pdbx_seq_one_letter_code
_entity_poly.pdbx_strand_id
1 'polypeptide(L)' 'MYVDLGSTGQHADVEWHSIMIDVSGLSLADLAEAVPPDRADSPLAQCLHRLTADLDRPGDPIAGFNSAL' A
#
# COMPACT_ATOMS: atom_id res chain seq x y z
N MET A 1 8.54 -48.99 10.70
CA MET A 1 7.23 -49.66 10.55
C MET A 1 6.17 -48.62 10.89
N TYR A 2 5.19 -48.45 10.01
CA TYR A 2 4.38 -47.25 9.77
C TYR A 2 3.76 -46.58 11.01
N VAL A 3 3.91 -45.25 11.10
CA VAL A 3 2.96 -44.38 11.80
C VAL A 3 2.05 -43.78 10.74
N ASP A 4 0.77 -44.12 10.86
CA ASP A 4 -0.33 -43.63 10.05
C ASP A 4 -0.54 -42.13 10.27
N LEU A 5 -0.22 -41.31 9.26
CA LEU A 5 -0.61 -39.90 9.21
C LEU A 5 -1.98 -39.79 8.53
N GLY A 6 -2.97 -40.40 9.16
CA GLY A 6 -4.37 -40.23 8.83
C GLY A 6 -4.82 -38.82 9.17
N SER A 7 -4.73 -37.92 8.19
CA SER A 7 -5.81 -37.01 7.81
C SER A 7 -5.26 -36.11 6.71
N THR A 8 -5.73 -36.34 5.49
CA THR A 8 -5.72 -35.36 4.40
C THR A 8 -6.52 -34.14 4.87
N GLY A 9 -5.90 -33.30 5.70
CA GLY A 9 -6.37 -31.96 5.98
C GLY A 9 -6.37 -31.22 4.67
N GLN A 10 -7.56 -31.06 4.09
CA GLN A 10 -7.80 -30.19 2.94
C GLN A 10 -7.07 -28.87 3.21
N HIS A 11 -5.99 -28.62 2.48
CA HIS A 11 -5.60 -27.26 2.19
C HIS A 11 -6.77 -26.69 1.41
N ALA A 12 -7.72 -26.08 2.12
CA ALA A 12 -8.68 -25.20 1.47
C ALA A 12 -7.83 -24.17 0.73
N ASP A 13 -7.86 -24.20 -0.59
CA ASP A 13 -7.23 -23.18 -1.41
C ASP A 13 -7.77 -21.83 -0.91
N VAL A 14 -6.90 -21.06 -0.26
CA VAL A 14 -7.23 -19.70 0.12
C VAL A 14 -7.28 -18.92 -1.20
N GLU A 15 -8.47 -18.78 -1.76
CA GLU A 15 -8.66 -17.94 -2.93
C GLU A 15 -8.37 -16.48 -2.54
N TRP A 16 -7.23 -15.99 -3.03
CA TRP A 16 -6.84 -14.59 -2.85
C TRP A 16 -7.72 -13.70 -3.71
N HIS A 17 -8.58 -12.94 -3.05
CA HIS A 17 -9.41 -11.94 -3.70
C HIS A 17 -8.69 -10.59 -3.65
N SER A 18 -8.29 -10.08 -4.82
CA SER A 18 -7.76 -8.72 -4.97
C SER A 18 -8.80 -7.85 -5.65
N ILE A 19 -9.22 -6.77 -4.97
CA ILE A 19 -10.17 -5.80 -5.52
C ILE A 19 -9.38 -4.63 -6.06
N MET A 20 -9.64 -4.26 -7.31
CA MET A 20 -9.13 -3.03 -7.89
C MET A 20 -10.01 -1.87 -7.41
N ILE A 21 -9.40 -0.94 -6.68
CA ILE A 21 -10.05 0.28 -6.22
C ILE A 21 -9.52 1.43 -7.08
N ASP A 22 -10.39 2.07 -7.86
CA ASP A 22 -10.02 3.27 -8.59
C ASP A 22 -9.98 4.45 -7.62
N VAL A 23 -8.79 5.03 -7.48
CA VAL A 23 -8.52 6.20 -6.64
C VAL A 23 -8.06 7.41 -7.47
N SER A 24 -8.12 7.32 -8.80
CA SER A 24 -7.59 8.35 -9.71
C SER A 24 -8.29 9.70 -9.59
N GLY A 25 -9.52 9.73 -9.07
CA GLY A 25 -10.29 10.94 -8.83
C GLY A 25 -10.09 11.60 -7.46
N LEU A 26 -9.28 11.00 -6.58
CA LEU A 26 -9.05 11.49 -5.22
C LEU A 26 -7.71 12.20 -5.11
N SER A 27 -7.65 13.27 -4.31
CA SER A 27 -6.36 13.85 -3.93
C SER A 27 -5.64 12.97 -2.90
N LEU A 28 -4.33 13.15 -2.76
CA LEU A 28 -3.56 12.43 -1.74
C LEU A 28 -4.00 12.81 -0.32
N ALA A 29 -4.45 14.04 -0.11
CA ALA A 29 -5.01 14.50 1.17
C ALA A 29 -6.32 13.77 1.49
N ASP A 30 -7.24 13.67 0.52
CA ASP A 30 -8.51 12.93 0.70
C ASP A 30 -8.26 11.46 1.03
N LEU A 31 -7.25 10.85 0.39
CA LEU A 31 -6.85 9.47 0.67
C LEU A 31 -6.25 9.30 2.08
N ALA A 32 -5.49 10.29 2.56
CA ALA A 32 -4.93 10.28 3.91
C ALA A 32 -6.04 10.42 4.98
N GLU A 33 -7.02 11.29 4.74
CA GLU A 33 -8.18 11.47 5.63
C GLU A 33 -9.12 10.25 5.64
N ALA A 34 -9.19 9.51 4.53
CA ALA A 34 -9.97 8.28 4.44
C ALA A 34 -9.36 7.11 5.22
N VAL A 35 -8.12 7.23 5.71
CA VAL A 35 -7.51 6.19 6.55
C VAL A 35 -8.25 6.11 7.89
N PRO A 36 -8.75 4.92 8.29
CA PRO A 36 -9.38 4.74 9.58
C PRO A 36 -8.46 5.16 10.75
N PRO A 37 -8.98 5.78 11.83
CA PRO A 37 -8.16 6.24 12.96
C PRO A 37 -7.34 5.13 13.64
N ASP A 38 -7.86 3.90 13.66
CA ASP A 38 -7.16 2.70 14.17
C ASP A 38 -5.98 2.27 13.29
N ARG A 39 -5.82 2.89 12.10
CA ARG A 39 -4.76 2.65 11.13
C ARG A 39 -3.94 3.90 10.81
N ALA A 40 -4.06 4.95 11.63
CA ALA A 40 -3.30 6.19 11.45
C ALA A 40 -1.78 5.98 11.41
N ASP A 41 -1.28 4.97 12.14
CA ASP A 41 0.15 4.60 12.14
C ASP A 41 0.54 3.57 11.07
N SER A 42 -0.38 3.24 10.15
CA SER A 42 -0.08 2.29 9.09
C SER A 42 0.98 2.84 8.13
N PRO A 43 1.81 1.98 7.52
CA PRO A 43 2.78 2.41 6.51
C PRO A 43 2.14 3.17 5.34
N LEU A 44 0.88 2.83 4.99
CA LEU A 44 0.13 3.54 3.96
C LEU A 44 -0.18 4.98 4.37
N ALA A 45 -0.71 5.18 5.58
CA ALA A 45 -1.01 6.52 6.11
C ALA A 45 0.26 7.40 6.16
N GLN A 46 1.36 6.84 6.66
CA GLN A 46 2.65 7.54 6.70
C GLN A 46 3.15 7.92 5.30
N CYS A 47 3.02 7.02 4.32
CA CYS A 47 3.37 7.31 2.93
C CYS A 47 2.50 8.42 2.33
N LEU A 48 1.19 8.39 2.53
CA LEU A 48 0.27 9.41 2.02
C LEU A 48 0.55 10.78 2.62
N HIS A 49 0.78 10.85 3.94
CA HIS A 49 1.17 12.09 4.61
C HIS A 49 2.50 12.64 4.09
N ARG A 50 3.50 11.78 3.91
CA ARG A 50 4.80 12.21 3.37
C ARG A 50 4.65 12.76 1.94
N LEU A 51 3.95 12.05 1.06
CA LEU A 51 3.75 12.48 -0.31
C LEU A 51 2.96 13.80 -0.39
N THR A 52 1.97 13.97 0.49
CA THR A 52 1.21 15.23 0.58
C THR A 52 2.12 16.37 1.03
N ALA A 53 2.97 16.15 2.04
CA ALA A 53 3.94 17.14 2.50
C ALA A 53 5.00 17.47 1.44
N ASP A 54 5.46 16.49 0.67
CA ASP A 54 6.40 16.69 -0.44
C ASP A 54 5.79 17.53 -1.57
N LEU A 55 4.47 17.47 -1.79
CA LEU A 55 3.79 18.35 -2.75
C LEU A 55 3.71 19.79 -2.26
N ASP A 56 3.45 20.01 -0.97
CA ASP A 56 3.41 21.35 -0.37
C ASP A 56 4.80 21.99 -0.28
N ARG A 57 5.83 21.15 -0.10
CA ARG A 57 7.23 21.56 -0.08
C ARG A 57 8.05 20.65 -0.99
N PRO A 58 8.04 20.91 -2.31
CA PRO A 58 8.84 20.14 -3.25
C PRO A 58 10.30 20.15 -2.80
N GLY A 59 10.88 18.96 -2.67
CA GLY A 59 12.32 18.82 -2.44
C GLY A 59 13.12 19.46 -3.56
N ASP A 60 14.40 19.72 -3.28
CA ASP A 60 15.31 20.26 -4.31
C ASP A 60 15.25 19.36 -5.55
N PRO A 61 15.16 19.94 -6.76
CA PRO A 61 15.23 19.17 -7.99
C PRO A 61 16.49 18.31 -7.96
N ILE A 62 16.34 17.00 -8.21
CA ILE A 62 17.49 16.13 -8.34
C ILE A 62 18.24 16.56 -9.60
N ALA A 63 19.31 17.34 -9.42
CA ALA A 63 20.18 17.77 -10.50
C ALA A 63 20.64 16.53 -11.29
N GLY A 64 20.42 16.51 -12.60
CA GLY A 64 20.77 15.38 -13.47
C GLY A 64 19.61 14.49 -13.91
N PHE A 65 18.46 14.47 -13.22
CA PHE A 65 17.34 13.57 -13.58
C PHE A 65 16.57 13.96 -14.85
N ASN A 66 16.83 15.17 -15.39
CA ASN A 66 16.34 15.65 -16.70
C ASN A 66 17.46 16.34 -17.50
N SER A 67 18.73 15.95 -17.30
CA SER A 67 19.88 16.57 -17.98
C SER A 67 20.33 15.83 -19.24
N ALA A 68 19.51 14.90 -19.75
CA ALA A 68 19.76 14.25 -21.03
C ALA A 68 18.79 14.80 -22.09
N LEU A 69 19.39 15.53 -23.04
CA LEU A 69 18.90 16.07 -24.32
C LEU A 69 18.22 17.45 -24.29
#